data_AF-A0ABD3FBR0-F1
#
_entry.id   AF-A0ABD3FBR0-F1
#
_cell.length_a   1.000
_cell.length_b   1.000
_cell.length_c   1.000
_cell.angle_alpha   90.00
_cell.angle_beta   90.00
_cell.angle_gamma   90.00
#
_symmetry.space_group_name_H-M   'P 1'
#
loop_
_entity.id
_entity.type
_entity.pdbx_description
1 polymer ?
#
loop_
_entity_poly.entity_id
_entity_poly.type
_entity_poly.pdbx_seq_one_letter_code
_entity_poly.pdbx_strand_id
1 'polypeptide(L)'
;MSSTTKLRRSVLQLYAQCLRSARRCPQWEQREMMKTYVQMKFHDEANTKDPDRVRALLANGREELERMNYYHSIYEAKQKATKEATEGTSTATKSEKKRPTNCLQCQAAYPSEQANFCANCGTKRPESS
;
A
#
# COMPACT_ATOMS: atom_id res chain seq x y z
N MET A 1 24.63 -32.64 6.20
CA MET A 1 23.62 -32.13 5.24
C MET A 1 24.27 -31.93 3.88
N SER A 2 23.73 -32.55 2.82
CA SER A 2 24.28 -32.44 1.45
C SER A 2 24.18 -31.00 0.92
N SER A 3 25.09 -30.60 0.00
CA SER A 3 25.11 -29.26 -0.61
C SER A 3 23.81 -28.96 -1.37
N THR A 4 23.21 -29.99 -1.97
CA THR A 4 21.93 -29.90 -2.70
C THR A 4 20.77 -29.53 -1.78
N THR A 5 20.74 -30.05 -0.55
CA THR A 5 19.71 -29.73 0.45
C THR A 5 19.80 -28.27 0.90
N LYS A 6 21.02 -27.73 1.01
CA LYS A 6 21.25 -26.33 1.36
C LYS A 6 20.75 -25.40 0.24
N LEU A 7 21.09 -25.70 -1.02
CA LEU A 7 20.63 -24.92 -2.17
C LEU A 7 19.10 -24.92 -2.29
N ARG A 8 18.47 -26.09 -2.15
CA ARG A 8 17.00 -26.19 -2.18
C ARG A 8 16.35 -25.31 -1.12
N ARG A 9 16.88 -25.29 0.10
CA ARG A 9 16.38 -24.42 1.17
C ARG A 9 16.52 -22.94 0.79
N SER A 10 17.68 -22.53 0.26
CA SER A 10 17.91 -21.16 -0.17
C SER A 10 16.94 -20.72 -1.28
N VAL A 11 16.66 -21.60 -2.25
CA VAL A 11 15.67 -21.33 -3.32
C VAL A 11 14.28 -21.12 -2.75
N LEU A 12 13.81 -22.02 -1.87
CA LEU A 12 12.50 -21.89 -1.24
C LEU A 12 12.39 -20.63 -0.36
N GLN A 13 13.46 -20.29 0.35
CA GLN A 13 13.50 -19.08 1.16
C GLN A 13 13.40 -17.82 0.29
N LEU A 14 14.16 -17.75 -0.80
CA LEU A 14 14.10 -16.63 -1.74
C LEU A 14 12.70 -16.52 -2.37
N TYR A 15 12.13 -17.64 -2.84
CA TYR A 15 10.78 -17.68 -3.38
C TYR A 15 9.74 -17.09 -2.40
N ALA A 16 9.80 -17.52 -1.13
CA ALA A 16 8.91 -17.00 -0.09
C ALA A 16 9.11 -15.50 0.17
N GLN A 17 10.36 -15.00 0.09
CA GLN A 17 10.65 -13.57 0.22
C GLN A 17 10.07 -12.77 -0.96
N CYS A 18 10.23 -13.25 -2.19
CA CYS A 18 9.65 -12.63 -3.38
C CYS A 18 8.12 -12.54 -3.29
N LEU A 19 7.45 -13.63 -2.88
CA LEU A 19 6.00 -13.62 -2.67
C LEU A 19 5.56 -12.64 -1.57
N ARG A 20 6.34 -12.51 -0.49
CA ARG A 20 6.07 -11.50 0.55
C ARG A 20 6.25 -10.08 0.02
N SER A 21 7.28 -9.81 -0.79
CA SER A 21 7.45 -8.52 -1.44
C SER A 21 6.27 -8.20 -2.36
N ALA A 22 5.83 -9.15 -3.20
CA ALA A 22 4.69 -8.96 -4.09
C ALA A 22 3.40 -8.53 -3.35
N ARG A 23 3.17 -9.04 -2.13
CA ARG A 23 2.01 -8.66 -1.30
C ARG A 23 2.06 -7.20 -0.80
N ARG A 24 3.23 -6.56 -0.84
CA ARG A 24 3.41 -5.15 -0.44
C ARG A 24 3.01 -4.17 -1.54
N CYS A 25 2.75 -4.61 -2.78
CA CYS A 25 2.23 -3.73 -3.82
C CYS A 25 0.93 -3.07 -3.34
N PRO A 26 0.68 -1.78 -3.59
CA PRO A 26 -0.50 -1.10 -3.07
C PRO A 26 -1.79 -1.58 -3.75
N GLN A 27 -1.75 -1.79 -5.06
CA GLN A 27 -2.92 -2.19 -5.87
C GLN A 27 -3.03 -3.72 -5.95
N TRP A 28 -4.25 -4.24 -5.84
CA TRP A 28 -4.51 -5.69 -5.88
C TRP A 28 -4.05 -6.34 -7.19
N GLU A 29 -4.35 -5.72 -8.33
CA GLU A 29 -3.96 -6.22 -9.66
C GLU A 29 -2.44 -6.36 -9.77
N GLN A 30 -1.69 -5.37 -9.27
CA GLN A 30 -0.23 -5.41 -9.22
C GLN A 30 0.30 -6.50 -8.29
N ARG A 31 -0.37 -6.78 -7.15
CA ARG A 31 -0.01 -7.88 -6.25
C ARG A 31 -0.13 -9.22 -6.97
N GLU A 32 -1.27 -9.47 -7.62
CA GLU A 32 -1.52 -10.73 -8.30
C GLU A 32 -0.60 -10.91 -9.50
N MET A 33 -0.42 -9.87 -10.31
CA MET A 33 0.53 -9.88 -11.43
C MET A 33 1.95 -10.21 -10.94
N MET A 34 2.42 -9.56 -9.87
CA MET A 34 3.76 -9.83 -9.35
C MET A 34 3.89 -11.24 -8.74
N LYS A 35 2.85 -11.76 -8.08
CA LYS A 35 2.83 -13.16 -7.59
C LYS A 35 2.95 -14.15 -8.74
N THR A 36 2.17 -13.96 -9.81
CA THR A 36 2.21 -14.81 -11.01
C THR A 36 3.58 -14.72 -11.68
N TYR A 37 4.16 -13.53 -11.80
CA TYR A 37 5.50 -13.35 -12.36
C TYR A 37 6.58 -14.11 -11.58
N VAL A 38 6.55 -14.01 -10.25
CA VAL A 38 7.47 -14.76 -9.37
C VAL A 38 7.28 -16.27 -9.55
N GLN A 39 6.05 -16.75 -9.60
CA GLN A 39 5.75 -18.17 -9.84
C GLN A 39 6.33 -18.66 -11.17
N MET A 40 6.08 -17.91 -12.25
CA MET A 40 6.56 -18.21 -13.59
C MET A 40 8.09 -18.30 -13.62
N LYS A 41 8.80 -17.30 -13.10
CA LYS A 41 10.27 -17.27 -13.09
C LYS A 41 10.92 -18.45 -12.37
N PHE A 42 10.36 -18.85 -11.23
CA PHE A 42 10.86 -20.02 -10.50
C PHE A 42 10.49 -21.34 -11.20
N HIS A 43 9.34 -21.39 -11.85
CA HIS A 43 8.91 -22.56 -12.61
C HIS A 43 9.77 -22.78 -13.86
N ASP A 44 10.12 -21.72 -14.58
CA ASP A 44 10.97 -21.78 -15.79
C ASP A 44 12.33 -22.45 -15.53
N GLU A 45 12.85 -22.33 -14.31
CA GLU A 45 14.13 -22.90 -13.88
C GLU A 45 13.99 -24.15 -12.98
N ALA A 46 12.79 -24.72 -12.84
CA ALA A 46 12.51 -25.81 -11.88
C ALA A 46 13.34 -27.08 -12.14
N ASN A 47 13.74 -27.31 -13.40
CA ASN A 47 14.50 -28.50 -13.83
C ASN A 47 16.02 -28.28 -13.84
N THR A 48 16.50 -27.11 -13.39
CA THR A 48 17.93 -26.80 -13.38
C THR A 48 18.67 -27.65 -12.35
N LYS A 49 19.58 -28.51 -12.83
CA LYS A 49 20.37 -29.45 -12.01
C LYS A 49 21.78 -28.95 -11.68
N ASP A 50 22.31 -28.03 -12.48
CA ASP A 50 23.65 -27.48 -12.30
C ASP A 50 23.72 -26.58 -11.05
N PRO A 51 24.49 -26.95 -10.01
CA PRO A 51 24.58 -26.17 -8.78
C PRO A 51 25.27 -24.82 -8.95
N ASP A 52 26.11 -24.62 -9.97
CA ASP A 52 26.71 -23.31 -10.25
C ASP A 52 25.67 -22.37 -10.88
N ARG A 53 24.90 -22.85 -11.85
CA ARG A 53 23.74 -22.12 -12.39
C ARG A 53 22.72 -21.76 -11.30
N VAL A 54 22.38 -22.69 -10.40
CA VAL A 54 21.45 -22.40 -9.28
C VAL A 54 22.00 -21.27 -8.39
N ARG A 55 23.31 -21.26 -8.12
CA ARG A 55 23.94 -20.19 -7.34
C ARG A 55 23.88 -18.83 -8.04
N ALA A 56 24.13 -18.80 -9.35
CA ALA A 56 24.00 -17.58 -10.15
C ALA A 56 22.55 -17.05 -10.16
N LEU A 57 21.57 -17.92 -10.40
CA LEU A 57 20.15 -17.58 -10.35
C LEU A 57 19.72 -17.04 -8.98
N LEU A 58 20.21 -17.66 -7.90
CA LEU A 58 19.98 -17.20 -6.54
C LEU A 58 20.58 -15.81 -6.27
N ALA A 59 21.75 -15.49 -6.84
CA ALA A 59 22.36 -14.17 -6.72
C ALA A 59 21.52 -13.11 -7.46
N ASN A 60 21.21 -13.37 -8.73
CA ASN A 60 20.38 -12.49 -9.55
C ASN A 60 19.01 -12.23 -8.90
N GLY A 61 18.34 -13.30 -8.44
CA GLY A 61 17.04 -13.17 -7.79
C GLY A 61 17.08 -12.40 -6.47
N ARG A 62 18.20 -12.42 -5.73
CA ARG A 62 18.39 -11.57 -4.55
C ARG A 62 18.53 -10.10 -4.93
N GLU A 63 19.31 -9.78 -5.97
CA GLU A 63 19.45 -8.40 -6.45
C GLU A 63 18.12 -7.83 -6.97
N GLU A 64 17.35 -8.64 -7.70
CA GLU A 64 16.01 -8.24 -8.16
C GLU A 64 15.06 -7.98 -6.98
N LEU A 65 15.08 -8.85 -5.97
CA LEU A 65 14.28 -8.68 -4.75
C LEU A 65 14.70 -7.43 -3.97
N GLU A 66 16.00 -7.16 -3.83
CA GLU A 66 16.51 -5.95 -3.17
C GLU A 66 16.03 -4.70 -3.89
N ARG A 67 16.11 -4.68 -5.23
CA ARG A 67 15.59 -3.58 -6.05
C ARG A 67 14.08 -3.38 -5.84
N MET A 68 13.30 -4.46 -5.80
CA MET A 68 11.86 -4.39 -5.53
C MET A 68 11.58 -3.81 -4.13
N ASN A 69 12.30 -4.29 -3.11
CA ASN A 69 12.17 -3.80 -1.74
C ASN A 69 12.57 -2.33 -1.59
N TYR A 70 13.57 -1.88 -2.35
CA TYR A 70 13.94 -0.47 -2.42
C TYR A 70 12.79 0.37 -3.00
N TYR A 71 12.15 -0.06 -4.09
CA TYR A 71 11.00 0.68 -4.61
C TYR A 71 9.83 0.73 -3.61
N HIS A 72 9.57 -0.36 -2.88
CA HIS A 72 8.58 -0.35 -1.81
C HIS A 72 8.94 0.65 -0.70
N SER A 73 10.20 0.73 -0.26
CA SER A 73 10.61 1.65 0.80
C SER A 73 10.46 3.12 0.38
N ILE A 74 10.80 3.46 -0.87
CA ILE A 74 10.63 4.80 -1.42
C ILE A 74 9.13 5.16 -1.49
N TYR A 75 8.29 4.23 -1.92
CA TYR A 75 6.84 4.44 -1.97
C TYR A 75 6.23 4.63 -0.57
N GLU A 76 6.62 3.81 0.40
CA GLU A 76 6.20 3.92 1.80
C GLU A 76 6.66 5.24 2.43
N ALA A 77 7.90 5.68 2.15
CA ALA A 77 8.42 6.97 2.62
C ALA A 77 7.62 8.14 2.04
N LYS A 78 7.29 8.10 0.74
CA LYS A 78 6.42 9.11 0.11
C LYS A 78 5.04 9.16 0.76
N GLN A 79 4.42 8.00 1.03
CA GLN A 79 3.13 7.97 1.71
C GLN A 79 3.19 8.55 3.13
N LYS A 80 4.24 8.25 3.90
CA LYS A 80 4.42 8.80 5.25
C LYS A 80 4.56 10.32 5.21
N ALA A 81 5.38 10.85 4.31
CA ALA A 81 5.53 12.30 4.14
C ALA A 81 4.21 12.99 3.75
N THR A 82 3.39 12.38 2.88
CA THR A 82 2.05 12.92 2.57
C THR A 82 1.14 12.91 3.78
N LYS A 83 1.13 11.83 4.57
CA LYS A 83 0.33 11.71 5.80
C LYS A 83 0.76 12.73 6.86
N GLU A 84 2.05 12.89 7.08
CA GLU A 84 2.63 13.87 8.01
C GLU A 84 2.40 15.32 7.55
N ALA A 85 2.37 15.61 6.25
CA ALA A 85 1.98 16.93 5.76
C ALA A 85 0.48 17.22 6.01
N THR A 86 -0.38 16.21 5.87
CA THR A 86 -1.81 16.34 6.23
C THR A 86 -2.05 16.39 7.74
N GLU A 87 -1.25 15.71 8.55
CA GLU A 87 -1.38 15.68 10.02
C GLU A 87 -0.63 16.83 10.72
N GLY A 88 0.47 17.32 10.14
CA GLY A 88 1.27 18.47 10.61
C GLY A 88 0.61 19.83 10.42
N THR A 89 -0.55 19.88 9.76
CA THR A 89 -1.45 21.05 9.75
C THR A 89 -2.45 21.01 10.92
N SER A 90 -2.27 20.12 11.90
CA SER A 90 -3.15 19.99 13.07
C SER A 90 -2.47 20.36 14.40
N THR A 91 -1.65 21.42 14.43
CA THR A 91 -1.29 22.12 15.67
C THR A 91 -1.01 23.61 15.45
N ALA A 92 -2.02 24.36 14.99
CA ALA A 92 -2.14 25.79 15.33
C ALA A 92 -3.62 26.22 15.21
N THR A 93 -4.19 26.61 16.35
CA THR A 93 -5.58 27.06 16.58
C THR A 93 -6.68 25.99 16.49
N LYS A 94 -7.15 25.53 17.65
CA LYS A 94 -8.55 25.11 17.85
C LYS A 94 -9.47 26.27 17.42
N SER A 95 -9.83 26.34 16.16
CA SER A 95 -11.10 26.95 15.75
C SER A 95 -12.07 25.80 15.55
N GLU A 96 -12.98 25.60 16.50
CA GLU A 96 -14.17 24.81 16.27
C GLU A 96 -14.89 25.36 15.04
N LYS A 97 -14.69 24.75 13.87
CA LYS A 97 -15.47 25.07 12.67
C LYS A 97 -16.88 24.50 12.85
N LYS A 98 -17.69 25.19 13.65
CA LYS A 98 -19.10 24.84 13.86
C LYS A 98 -19.83 24.99 12.53
N ARG A 99 -20.45 23.90 12.07
CA ARG A 99 -21.34 23.92 10.90
C ARG A 99 -22.43 24.96 11.14
N PRO A 100 -22.86 25.72 10.12
CA PRO A 100 -23.80 26.83 10.28
C PRO A 100 -25.11 26.35 10.89
N THR A 101 -25.62 27.01 11.94
CA THR A 101 -26.83 26.61 12.67
C THR A 101 -28.12 26.83 11.86
N ASN A 102 -28.06 27.70 10.86
CA ASN A 102 -29.19 28.06 9.99
C ASN A 102 -28.89 27.76 8.52
N CYS A 103 -29.91 27.39 7.77
CA CYS A 103 -29.82 27.18 6.32
C CYS A 103 -29.55 28.51 5.61
N LEU A 104 -28.53 28.58 4.75
CA LEU A 104 -28.20 29.80 4.00
C LEU A 104 -29.26 30.20 2.97
N GLN A 105 -30.11 29.26 2.55
CA GLN A 105 -31.12 29.49 1.50
C GLN A 105 -32.45 30.02 2.04
N CYS A 106 -32.89 29.53 3.20
CA CYS A 106 -34.20 29.88 3.77
C CYS A 106 -34.14 30.33 5.23
N GLN A 107 -32.94 30.45 5.79
CA GLN A 107 -32.65 30.88 7.16
C GLN A 107 -33.26 30.03 8.29
N ALA A 108 -33.94 28.92 7.96
CA ALA A 108 -34.46 27.98 8.95
C ALA A 108 -33.34 27.29 9.74
N ALA A 109 -33.55 27.11 11.05
CA ALA A 109 -32.62 26.40 11.92
C ALA A 109 -32.55 24.91 11.57
N TYR A 110 -31.35 24.32 11.62
CA TYR A 110 -31.19 22.88 11.46
C TYR A 110 -31.73 22.14 12.70
N PRO A 111 -32.44 21.02 12.52
CA PRO A 111 -33.05 20.30 13.64
C PRO A 111 -32.01 19.60 14.54
N SER A 112 -30.80 19.36 14.05
CA SER A 112 -29.70 18.79 14.83
C SER A 112 -28.33 19.21 14.27
N GLU A 113 -27.29 19.05 15.09
CA GLU A 113 -25.90 19.31 14.70
C GLU A 113 -25.42 18.37 13.59
N GLN A 114 -26.02 17.18 13.48
CA GLN A 114 -25.67 16.13 12.52
C GLN A 114 -26.50 16.21 11.22
N ALA A 115 -27.50 17.11 11.13
CA ALA A 115 -28.35 17.23 9.96
C ALA A 115 -27.54 17.67 8.71
N ASN A 116 -27.59 16.85 7.65
CA ASN A 116 -26.92 17.11 6.39
C ASN A 116 -27.78 17.92 5.39
N PHE A 117 -29.09 17.99 5.60
CA PHE A 117 -30.05 18.68 4.73
C PHE A 117 -31.01 19.53 5.55
N CYS A 118 -31.48 20.64 4.98
CA CYS A 118 -32.46 21.50 5.61
C CYS A 118 -33.85 20.85 5.57
N ALA A 119 -34.51 20.70 6.73
CA ALA A 119 -35.86 20.13 6.81
C ALA A 119 -36.93 20.98 6.08
N ASN A 120 -36.70 22.30 5.94
CA ASN A 120 -37.65 23.21 5.29
C ASN A 120 -37.52 23.28 3.75
N CYS A 121 -36.31 23.16 3.19
CA CYS A 121 -36.08 23.40 1.76
C CYS A 121 -35.21 22.35 1.05
N GLY A 122 -34.74 21.32 1.76
CA GLY A 122 -33.95 20.23 1.20
C GLY A 122 -32.51 20.59 0.82
N THR A 123 -32.08 21.85 0.95
CA THR A 123 -30.71 22.25 0.61
C THR A 123 -29.67 21.56 1.49
N LYS A 124 -28.60 21.05 0.88
CA LYS A 124 -27.47 20.41 1.57
C LYS A 124 -26.75 21.44 2.45
N ARG A 125 -26.50 21.10 3.70
CA ARG A 125 -25.73 21.91 4.64
C ARG A 125 -24.26 21.92 4.19
N PRO A 126 -23.64 23.10 4.00
CA PRO A 126 -22.24 23.17 3.63
C PRO A 126 -21.38 22.60 4.77
N GLU A 127 -20.36 21.84 4.39
CA GLU A 127 -19.38 21.33 5.34
C GLU A 127 -18.44 22.45 5.77
N SER A 128 -17.97 22.41 7.01
CA SER A 128 -17.03 23.39 7.52
C SER A 128 -15.72 23.32 6.72
N SER A 129 -15.49 24.31 5.85
CA SER A 129 -14.25 24.45 5.08
C SER A 129 -13.07 24.76 5.98
#